data_AF-A0A7J7JH56-F1
#
_entry.id   AF-A0A7J7JH56-F1
#
_cell.length_a   1.000
_cell.length_b   1.000
_cell.length_c   1.000
_cell.angle_alpha   90.00
_cell.angle_beta   90.00
_cell.angle_gamma   90.00
#
_symmetry.space_group_name_H-M   'P 1'
#
loop_
_entity.id
_entity.type
_entity.pdbx_description
1 polymer ?
#
loop_
_entity_poly.entity_id
_entity_poly.type
_entity_poly.pdbx_seq_one_letter_code
_entity_poly.pdbx_strand_id
1 'polypeptide(L)'
;MDKEHLCKTTMPVQNSGYEYELPTTADGKICKPSRKNFERLCRQLADEIQITQAKLAGNKAMLNDLFARLDKLKEEKTAKFTEKGSVEACVNNMSVNINKLSEKIGQLQSKLQYRDLQKLDNAIRKLQVHLDSRHFKHCEEKKIVAEIDKLNRSRKVVGEYLGTQSELKALRSSQHDKRAARDRVIKEIVAIRKQEEDTREKLTTCKALESQLREEMELKNNQKQSLKEQFTKHQQTYAEQKAAAKQVDLDNKQKQQQQLNWLPHHNQTRCLGLAEKVADKQQTAEMLTCQQLIEFCQRLTKQIGDDRSSQRQKKVGTAYSALIDGLFMMQCLVEGSLVAFIFELIRCWLHHMI
;
A
#
# COMPACT_ATOMS: atom_id res chain seq x y z
N MET A 1 -23.36 11.60 -33.07
CA MET A 1 -22.63 10.45 -32.52
C MET A 1 -22.22 10.85 -31.14
N ASP A 2 -23.08 10.43 -30.22
CA ASP A 2 -23.24 10.96 -28.88
C ASP A 2 -22.03 10.61 -28.03
N LYS A 3 -21.41 11.64 -27.48
CA LYS A 3 -20.40 11.51 -26.43
C LYS A 3 -21.14 11.13 -25.15
N GLU A 4 -21.48 9.85 -25.05
CA GLU A 4 -22.06 9.29 -23.85
C GLU A 4 -21.10 9.49 -22.67
N HIS A 5 -21.68 10.06 -21.63
CA HIS A 5 -21.15 10.22 -20.30
C HIS A 5 -20.42 8.95 -19.84
N LEU A 6 -19.08 8.99 -19.82
CA LEU A 6 -18.31 8.21 -18.85
C LEU A 6 -18.65 8.77 -17.46
N CYS A 7 -19.77 8.31 -16.93
CA CYS A 7 -20.12 8.41 -15.54
C CYS A 7 -18.97 7.75 -14.77
N LYS A 8 -18.15 8.57 -14.11
CA LYS A 8 -17.30 8.11 -13.02
C LYS A 8 -18.26 7.62 -11.93
N THR A 9 -18.70 6.37 -12.05
CA THR A 9 -19.30 5.65 -10.94
C THR A 9 -18.16 5.39 -9.98
N THR A 10 -17.86 6.39 -9.16
CA THR A 10 -17.12 6.20 -7.92
C THR A 10 -17.97 5.23 -7.11
N MET A 11 -17.70 3.94 -7.27
CA MET A 11 -18.26 2.91 -6.39
C MET A 11 -17.95 3.38 -4.97
N PRO A 12 -18.95 3.57 -4.11
CA PRO A 12 -18.68 3.88 -2.71
C PRO A 12 -17.83 2.73 -2.21
N VAL A 13 -16.56 3.02 -1.90
CA VAL A 13 -15.71 2.09 -1.15
C VAL A 13 -16.43 1.91 0.16
N GLN A 14 -17.23 0.84 0.26
CA GLN A 14 -17.77 0.40 1.52
C GLN A 14 -16.55 0.11 2.37
N ASN A 15 -16.22 1.06 3.23
CA ASN A 15 -15.24 0.92 4.28
C ASN A 15 -15.86 -0.08 5.28
N SER A 16 -16.04 -1.35 4.88
CA SER A 16 -16.16 -2.45 5.82
C SER A 16 -14.75 -2.66 6.36
N GLY A 17 -14.27 -1.67 7.12
CA GLY A 17 -13.05 -1.80 7.88
C GLY A 17 -13.20 -3.09 8.67
N TYR A 18 -12.25 -4.01 8.49
CA TYR A 18 -12.11 -5.15 9.37
C TYR A 18 -11.70 -4.59 10.74
N GLU A 19 -12.66 -4.05 11.47
CA GLU A 19 -12.46 -3.50 12.80
C GLU A 19 -12.44 -4.67 13.77
N TYR A 20 -11.30 -4.83 14.45
CA TYR A 20 -11.17 -5.87 15.44
C TYR A 20 -11.82 -5.37 16.73
N GLU A 21 -13.13 -5.61 16.86
CA GLU A 21 -13.88 -5.23 18.06
C GLU A 21 -13.31 -5.94 19.30
N LEU A 22 -13.11 -5.17 20.37
CA LEU A 22 -12.72 -5.70 21.68
C LEU A 22 -13.84 -6.59 22.21
N PRO A 23 -13.59 -7.89 22.44
CA PRO A 23 -14.55 -8.69 23.18
C PRO A 23 -14.51 -8.23 24.64
N THR A 24 -15.46 -7.40 25.03
CA THR A 24 -15.76 -7.08 26.42
C THR A 24 -16.77 -8.08 26.95
N THR A 25 -16.59 -8.53 28.19
CA THR A 25 -17.67 -9.22 28.91
C THR A 25 -18.80 -8.25 29.22
N ALA A 26 -20.00 -8.74 29.51
CA ALA A 26 -21.12 -7.91 29.97
C ALA A 26 -20.77 -7.05 31.21
N ASP A 27 -19.77 -7.48 31.98
CA ASP A 27 -19.25 -6.78 33.17
C ASP A 27 -18.14 -5.75 32.86
N GLY A 28 -17.84 -5.50 31.58
CA GLY A 28 -16.78 -4.57 31.16
C GLY A 28 -15.35 -5.09 31.33
N LYS A 29 -15.15 -6.35 31.75
CA LYS A 29 -13.81 -6.96 31.82
C LYS A 29 -13.32 -7.32 30.42
N ILE A 30 -12.07 -6.97 30.11
CA ILE A 30 -11.44 -7.25 28.81
C ILE A 30 -11.12 -8.75 28.71
N CYS A 31 -11.68 -9.40 27.68
CA CYS A 31 -11.37 -10.79 27.37
C CYS A 31 -10.03 -10.93 26.65
N LYS A 32 -9.43 -12.13 26.73
CA LYS A 32 -8.27 -12.48 25.93
C LYS A 32 -8.64 -12.38 24.43
N PRO A 33 -7.87 -11.66 23.60
CA PRO A 33 -8.16 -11.56 22.18
C PRO A 33 -8.12 -12.94 21.50
N SER A 34 -9.11 -13.24 20.65
CA SER A 34 -9.23 -14.50 19.93
C SER A 34 -8.20 -14.61 18.80
N ARG A 35 -7.08 -15.28 19.09
CA ARG A 35 -6.03 -15.58 18.11
C ARG A 35 -6.58 -16.29 16.85
N LYS A 36 -7.54 -17.21 17.02
CA LYS A 36 -8.14 -17.95 15.90
C LYS A 36 -8.90 -17.03 14.95
N ASN A 37 -9.65 -16.05 15.47
CA ASN A 37 -10.39 -15.10 14.64
C ASN A 37 -9.44 -14.15 13.91
N PHE A 38 -8.41 -13.63 14.60
CA PHE A 38 -7.37 -12.81 13.98
C PHE A 38 -6.65 -13.55 12.84
N GLU A 39 -6.21 -14.78 13.08
CA GLU A 39 -5.55 -15.59 12.06
C GLU A 39 -6.47 -15.87 10.86
N ARG A 40 -7.76 -16.09 11.09
CA ARG A 40 -8.76 -16.26 10.02
C ARG A 40 -8.87 -15.00 9.15
N LEU A 41 -9.04 -13.82 9.77
CA LEU A 41 -9.15 -12.54 9.05
C LEU A 41 -7.85 -12.22 8.28
N CYS A 42 -6.68 -12.46 8.89
CA CYS A 42 -5.39 -12.28 8.23
C CYS A 42 -5.21 -13.22 7.03
N ARG A 43 -5.71 -14.46 7.09
CA ARG A 43 -5.72 -15.39 5.95
C ARG A 43 -6.66 -14.92 4.85
N GLN A 44 -7.88 -14.50 5.19
CA GLN A 44 -8.85 -13.95 4.23
C GLN A 44 -8.24 -12.77 3.45
N LEU A 45 -7.66 -11.79 4.15
CA LEU A 45 -6.98 -10.67 3.50
C LEU A 45 -5.78 -11.11 2.66
N ALA A 46 -5.04 -12.13 3.08
CA ALA A 46 -3.93 -12.67 2.28
C ALA A 46 -4.42 -13.31 0.97
N ASP A 47 -5.51 -14.08 1.03
CA ASP A 47 -6.14 -14.69 -0.15
C ASP A 47 -6.68 -13.61 -1.10
N GLU A 48 -7.34 -12.59 -0.57
CA GLU A 48 -7.81 -11.45 -1.35
C GLU A 48 -6.67 -10.66 -2.03
N ILE A 49 -5.55 -10.44 -1.34
CA ILE A 49 -4.35 -9.82 -1.91
C ILE A 49 -3.80 -10.69 -3.05
N GLN A 50 -3.73 -12.00 -2.85
CA GLN A 50 -3.23 -12.93 -3.87
C GLN A 50 -4.13 -12.93 -5.12
N ILE A 51 -5.46 -12.89 -4.93
CA ILE A 51 -6.42 -12.77 -6.04
C ILE A 51 -6.21 -11.45 -6.80
N THR A 52 -6.11 -10.32 -6.10
CA THR A 52 -5.87 -9.01 -6.74
C THR A 52 -4.51 -8.98 -7.45
N GLN A 53 -3.47 -9.61 -6.89
CA GLN A 53 -2.16 -9.74 -7.52
C GLN A 53 -2.21 -10.57 -8.80
N ALA A 54 -2.97 -11.67 -8.80
CA ALA A 54 -3.17 -12.49 -10.01
C ALA A 54 -3.92 -11.70 -11.10
N LYS A 55 -4.96 -10.94 -10.73
CA LYS A 55 -5.66 -10.03 -11.66
C LYS A 55 -4.72 -8.98 -12.25
N LEU A 56 -3.87 -8.38 -11.41
CA LEU A 56 -2.89 -7.38 -11.85
C LEU A 56 -1.87 -7.98 -12.82
N ALA A 57 -1.39 -9.21 -12.56
CA ALA A 57 -0.49 -9.91 -13.46
C ALA A 57 -1.17 -10.21 -14.82
N GLY A 58 -2.43 -10.67 -14.81
CA GLY A 58 -3.21 -10.87 -16.03
C GLY A 58 -3.42 -9.56 -16.82
N ASN A 59 -3.74 -8.46 -16.15
CA ASN A 59 -3.89 -7.15 -16.79
C ASN A 59 -2.56 -6.63 -17.38
N LYS A 60 -1.43 -6.88 -16.72
CA LYS A 60 -0.10 -6.55 -17.25
C LYS A 60 0.25 -7.35 -18.51
N ALA A 61 -0.08 -8.63 -18.54
CA ALA A 61 0.08 -9.45 -19.74
C ALA A 61 -0.76 -8.89 -20.90
N MET A 62 -2.04 -8.58 -20.63
CA MET A 62 -2.92 -7.96 -21.62
C MET A 62 -2.39 -6.60 -22.12
N LEU A 63 -1.82 -5.76 -21.24
CA LEU A 63 -1.19 -4.50 -21.65
C LEU A 63 -0.01 -4.73 -22.59
N ASN A 64 0.87 -5.68 -22.27
CA ASN A 64 2.00 -6.03 -23.13
C ASN A 64 1.54 -6.52 -24.50
N ASP A 65 0.50 -7.36 -24.55
CA ASP A 65 -0.09 -7.84 -25.80
C ASP A 65 -0.69 -6.69 -26.63
N LEU A 66 -1.37 -5.74 -25.98
CA LEU A 66 -1.91 -4.55 -26.65
C LEU A 66 -0.80 -3.64 -27.20
N PHE A 67 0.31 -3.47 -26.47
CA PHE A 67 1.48 -2.75 -26.98
C PHE A 67 2.08 -3.45 -28.21
N ALA A 68 2.32 -4.76 -28.13
CA ALA A 68 2.83 -5.55 -29.25
C ALA A 68 1.90 -5.49 -30.47
N ARG A 69 0.57 -5.55 -30.24
CA ARG A 69 -0.42 -5.41 -31.31
C ARG A 69 -0.36 -4.02 -31.94
N LEU A 70 -0.24 -2.96 -31.13
CA LEU A 70 -0.15 -1.59 -31.63
C LEU A 70 1.10 -1.37 -32.48
N ASP A 71 2.24 -1.92 -32.09
CA ASP A 71 3.48 -1.80 -32.87
C ASP A 71 3.39 -2.58 -34.18
N LYS A 72 2.83 -3.80 -34.17
CA LYS A 72 2.53 -4.54 -35.40
C LYS A 72 1.60 -3.76 -36.34
N LEU A 73 0.56 -3.11 -35.82
CA LEU A 73 -0.35 -2.28 -36.63
C LEU A 73 0.38 -1.08 -37.25
N LYS A 74 1.30 -0.45 -36.53
CA LYS A 74 2.13 0.64 -37.09
C LYS A 74 3.02 0.14 -38.22
N GLU A 75 3.64 -1.03 -38.07
CA GLU A 75 4.45 -1.66 -39.12
C GLU A 75 3.61 -2.03 -40.36
N GLU A 76 2.44 -2.64 -40.15
CA GLU A 76 1.49 -2.93 -41.23
C GLU A 76 1.06 -1.65 -41.95
N LYS A 77 0.79 -0.56 -41.20
CA LYS A 77 0.44 0.74 -41.76
C LYS A 77 1.58 1.32 -42.60
N THR A 78 2.82 1.31 -42.10
CA THR A 78 3.97 1.86 -42.86
C THR A 78 4.23 1.05 -44.12
N ALA A 79 4.13 -0.29 -44.06
CA ALA A 79 4.20 -1.15 -45.23
C ALA A 79 3.09 -0.86 -46.26
N LYS A 80 1.86 -0.58 -45.81
CA LYS A 80 0.77 -0.19 -46.72
C LYS A 80 0.97 1.20 -47.33
N PHE A 81 1.62 2.12 -46.62
CA PHE A 81 2.00 3.42 -47.19
C PHE A 81 3.07 3.29 -48.27
N THR A 82 4.07 2.42 -48.11
CA THR A 82 5.08 2.17 -49.14
C THR A 82 4.46 1.48 -50.36
N GLU A 83 3.56 0.51 -50.14
CA GLU A 83 2.77 -0.12 -51.22
C GLU A 83 1.95 0.92 -51.99
N LYS A 84 1.22 1.79 -51.28
CA LYS A 84 0.45 2.88 -51.90
C LYS A 84 1.35 3.75 -52.77
N GLY A 85 2.52 4.17 -52.26
CA GLY A 85 3.47 5.00 -53.00
C GLY A 85 3.96 4.32 -54.29
N SER A 86 4.23 3.02 -54.25
CA SER A 86 4.62 2.24 -55.43
C SER A 86 3.50 2.16 -56.47
N VAL A 87 2.25 1.89 -56.04
CA VAL A 87 1.09 1.86 -56.95
C VAL A 87 0.83 3.24 -57.56
N GLU A 88 0.96 4.31 -56.78
CA GLU A 88 0.78 5.69 -57.24
C GLU A 88 1.84 6.08 -58.27
N ALA A 89 3.11 5.73 -58.04
CA ALA A 89 4.17 5.90 -59.03
C ALA A 89 3.88 5.14 -60.34
N CYS A 90 3.37 3.91 -60.25
CA CYS A 90 2.97 3.10 -61.41
C CYS A 90 1.83 3.77 -62.21
N VAL A 91 0.79 4.26 -61.53
CA VAL A 91 -0.33 4.97 -62.16
C VAL A 91 0.16 6.26 -62.85
N ASN A 92 1.07 7.00 -62.24
CA ASN A 92 1.65 8.22 -62.81
C ASN A 92 2.48 7.91 -64.06
N ASN A 93 3.32 6.88 -64.01
CA ASN A 93 4.09 6.44 -65.19
C ASN A 93 3.16 6.00 -66.34
N MET A 94 2.10 5.24 -66.04
CA MET A 94 1.09 4.88 -67.04
C MET A 94 0.40 6.11 -67.64
N SER A 95 0.08 7.14 -66.84
CA SER A 95 -0.50 8.40 -67.34
C SER A 95 0.42 9.08 -68.35
N VAL A 96 1.73 9.14 -68.06
CA VAL A 96 2.73 9.71 -68.99
C VAL A 96 2.77 8.93 -70.30
N ASN A 97 2.77 7.59 -70.25
CA ASN A 97 2.78 6.75 -71.45
C ASN A 97 1.48 6.85 -72.26
N ILE A 98 0.33 6.93 -71.58
CA ILE A 98 -0.98 7.15 -72.21
C ILE A 98 -0.98 8.47 -72.98
N ASN A 99 -0.42 9.54 -72.42
CA ASN A 99 -0.32 10.84 -73.10
C ASN A 99 0.59 10.76 -74.32
N LYS A 100 1.78 10.16 -74.21
CA LYS A 100 2.70 9.95 -75.34
C LYS A 100 2.05 9.16 -76.49
N LEU A 101 1.34 8.07 -76.18
CA LEU A 101 0.63 7.29 -77.20
C LEU A 101 -0.56 8.05 -77.78
N SER A 102 -1.27 8.84 -76.97
CA SER A 102 -2.38 9.67 -77.45
C SER A 102 -1.90 10.75 -78.43
N GLU A 103 -0.76 11.40 -78.14
CA GLU A 103 -0.11 12.35 -79.04
C GLU A 103 0.34 11.66 -80.35
N LYS A 104 0.98 10.49 -80.25
CA LYS A 104 1.39 9.69 -81.41
C LYS A 104 0.18 9.29 -82.28
N ILE A 105 -0.93 8.89 -81.67
CA ILE A 105 -2.18 8.61 -82.37
C ILE A 105 -2.69 9.86 -83.09
N GLY A 106 -2.66 11.03 -82.45
CA GLY A 106 -3.01 12.30 -83.09
C GLY A 106 -2.15 12.63 -84.31
N GLN A 107 -0.83 12.42 -84.21
CA GLN A 107 0.12 12.61 -85.31
C GLN A 107 -0.06 11.60 -86.46
N LEU A 108 -0.39 10.34 -86.16
CA LEU A 108 -0.68 9.33 -87.17
C LEU A 108 -2.03 9.65 -87.84
N GLN A 109 -3.04 10.02 -87.07
CA GLN A 109 -4.38 10.31 -87.53
C GLN A 109 -4.43 11.46 -88.55
N SER A 110 -3.59 12.49 -88.41
CA SER A 110 -3.50 13.58 -89.40
C SER A 110 -2.87 13.16 -90.73
N LYS A 111 -2.13 12.05 -90.76
CA LYS A 111 -1.48 11.49 -91.97
C LYS A 111 -2.36 10.45 -92.70
N LEU A 112 -3.49 10.05 -92.12
CA LEU A 112 -4.36 9.01 -92.67
C LEU A 112 -5.29 9.53 -93.75
N GLN A 113 -5.23 8.93 -94.94
CA GLN A 113 -6.25 9.11 -95.99
C GLN A 113 -7.44 8.18 -95.79
N TYR A 114 -7.17 6.96 -95.33
CA TYR A 114 -8.17 5.95 -94.97
C TYR A 114 -7.95 5.55 -93.51
N ARG A 115 -9.03 5.29 -92.77
CA ARG A 115 -8.97 4.81 -91.37
C ARG A 115 -8.95 3.29 -91.24
N ASP A 116 -9.27 2.59 -92.32
CA ASP A 116 -9.49 1.15 -92.34
C ASP A 116 -8.58 0.52 -93.41
N LEU A 117 -7.86 -0.53 -93.01
CA LEU A 117 -6.99 -1.31 -93.89
C LEU A 117 -7.78 -1.92 -95.04
N GLN A 118 -9.00 -2.41 -94.81
CA GLN A 118 -9.79 -3.07 -95.86
C GLN A 118 -10.18 -2.10 -96.98
N LYS A 119 -10.59 -0.87 -96.63
CA LYS A 119 -10.93 0.16 -97.63
C LYS A 119 -9.71 0.55 -98.45
N LEU A 120 -8.55 0.65 -97.81
CA LEU A 120 -7.30 0.98 -98.46
C LEU A 120 -6.83 -0.16 -99.39
N ASP A 121 -6.89 -1.41 -98.93
CA ASP A 121 -6.56 -2.59 -99.74
C ASP A 121 -7.49 -2.73 -100.94
N ASN A 122 -8.79 -2.44 -100.77
CA ASN A 122 -9.74 -2.42 -101.88
C ASN A 122 -9.45 -1.31 -102.89
N ALA A 123 -9.01 -0.12 -102.45
CA ALA A 123 -8.61 0.97 -103.34
C ALA A 123 -7.35 0.61 -104.14
N ILE A 124 -6.34 0.01 -103.49
CA ILE A 124 -5.14 -0.51 -104.16
C ILE A 124 -5.52 -1.57 -105.20
N ARG A 125 -6.36 -2.55 -104.81
CA ARG A 125 -6.80 -3.62 -105.73
C ARG A 125 -7.54 -3.07 -106.95
N LYS A 126 -8.42 -2.08 -106.77
CA LYS A 126 -9.13 -1.43 -107.89
C LYS A 126 -8.15 -0.77 -108.86
N LEU A 127 -7.18 -0.01 -108.34
CA LEU A 127 -6.15 0.64 -109.18
C LEU A 127 -5.25 -0.38 -109.89
N GLN A 128 -4.93 -1.49 -109.24
CA GLN A 128 -4.20 -2.60 -109.86
C GLN A 128 -4.98 -3.22 -111.02
N VAL A 129 -6.27 -3.52 -110.83
CA VAL A 129 -7.14 -4.04 -111.90
C VAL A 129 -7.22 -3.06 -113.08
N HIS A 130 -7.30 -1.75 -112.82
CA HIS A 130 -7.25 -0.74 -113.89
C HIS A 130 -5.91 -0.77 -114.65
N LEU A 131 -4.78 -0.85 -113.93
CA LEU A 131 -3.47 -0.96 -114.56
C LEU A 131 -3.34 -2.21 -115.45
N ASP A 132 -3.82 -3.36 -114.96
CA ASP A 132 -3.72 -4.65 -115.65
C ASP A 132 -4.55 -4.71 -116.95
N SER A 133 -5.60 -3.90 -117.06
CA SER A 133 -6.45 -3.82 -118.26
C SER A 133 -5.81 -3.11 -119.47
N ARG A 134 -4.63 -2.48 -119.32
CA ARG A 134 -3.80 -1.89 -120.39
C ARG A 134 -4.49 -0.92 -121.38
N HIS A 135 -5.60 -0.29 -120.99
CA HIS A 135 -6.31 0.69 -121.83
C HIS A 135 -5.82 2.14 -121.67
N PHE A 136 -4.81 2.37 -120.82
CA PHE A 136 -4.33 3.70 -120.45
C PHE A 136 -3.11 4.13 -121.27
N LYS A 137 -2.97 5.43 -121.50
CA LYS A 137 -1.72 5.97 -122.05
C LYS A 137 -0.63 5.89 -120.98
N HIS A 138 0.63 5.78 -121.40
CA HIS A 138 1.78 5.68 -120.50
C HIS A 138 1.82 6.77 -119.39
N CYS A 139 1.40 8.00 -119.71
CA CYS A 139 1.30 9.08 -118.72
C CYS A 139 0.25 8.84 -117.63
N GLU A 140 -0.85 8.17 -117.96
CA GLU A 140 -1.93 7.81 -117.02
C GLU A 140 -1.53 6.61 -116.16
N GLU A 141 -0.87 5.61 -116.76
CA GLU A 141 -0.30 4.47 -116.02
C GLU A 141 0.68 4.95 -114.94
N LYS A 142 1.57 5.91 -115.26
CA LYS A 142 2.47 6.53 -114.26
C LYS A 142 1.72 7.15 -113.08
N LYS A 143 0.56 7.79 -113.33
CA LYS A 143 -0.27 8.38 -112.26
C LYS A 143 -0.90 7.30 -111.40
N ILE A 144 -1.41 6.22 -112.01
CA ILE A 144 -1.99 5.07 -111.28
C ILE A 144 -0.94 4.41 -110.39
N VAL A 145 0.28 4.15 -110.91
CA VAL A 145 1.38 3.58 -110.13
C VAL A 145 1.78 4.49 -108.97
N ALA A 146 1.89 5.80 -109.20
CA ALA A 146 2.21 6.77 -108.15
C ALA A 146 1.15 6.79 -107.02
N GLU A 147 -0.14 6.66 -107.38
CA GLU A 147 -1.21 6.57 -106.38
C GLU A 147 -1.18 5.23 -105.63
N ILE A 148 -0.91 4.10 -106.30
CA ILE A 148 -0.70 2.80 -105.63
C ILE A 148 0.44 2.89 -104.62
N ASP A 149 1.58 3.48 -104.99
CA ASP A 149 2.74 3.65 -104.09
C ASP A 149 2.39 4.50 -102.88
N LYS A 150 1.64 5.59 -103.09
CA LYS A 150 1.15 6.46 -102.02
C LYS A 150 0.17 5.73 -101.10
N LEU A 151 -0.77 4.94 -101.64
CA LEU A 151 -1.67 4.12 -100.84
C LEU A 151 -0.91 3.04 -100.06
N ASN A 152 0.09 2.39 -100.66
CA ASN A 152 0.96 1.43 -99.97
C ASN A 152 1.72 2.06 -98.80
N ARG A 153 2.22 3.30 -98.95
CA ARG A 153 2.79 4.05 -97.82
C ARG A 153 1.74 4.36 -96.75
N SER A 154 0.55 4.77 -97.15
CA SER A 154 -0.58 5.02 -96.24
C SER A 154 -1.00 3.75 -95.49
N ARG A 155 -0.96 2.57 -96.11
CA ARG A 155 -1.23 1.27 -95.48
C ARG A 155 -0.37 1.02 -94.24
N LYS A 156 0.94 1.31 -94.34
CA LYS A 156 1.88 1.17 -93.22
C LYS A 156 1.47 2.07 -92.04
N VAL A 157 1.12 3.32 -92.35
CA VAL A 157 0.64 4.30 -91.35
C VAL A 157 -0.66 3.85 -90.67
N VAL A 158 -1.61 3.26 -91.42
CA VAL A 158 -2.84 2.67 -90.84
C VAL A 158 -2.51 1.52 -89.89
N GLY A 159 -1.60 0.63 -90.29
CA GLY A 159 -1.16 -0.48 -89.44
C GLY A 159 -0.55 0.01 -88.12
N GLU A 160 0.35 1.00 -88.17
CA GLU A 160 0.93 1.63 -86.99
C GLU A 160 -0.12 2.33 -86.11
N TYR A 161 -1.10 3.01 -86.73
CA TYR A 161 -2.20 3.66 -86.03
C TYR A 161 -3.04 2.65 -85.24
N LEU A 162 -3.49 1.58 -85.88
CA LEU A 162 -4.31 0.54 -85.24
C LEU A 162 -3.54 -0.18 -84.12
N GLY A 163 -2.25 -0.48 -84.36
CA GLY A 163 -1.37 -1.04 -83.34
C GLY A 163 -1.25 -0.14 -82.11
N THR A 164 -0.93 1.14 -82.33
CA THR A 164 -0.79 2.15 -81.27
C THR A 164 -2.12 2.36 -80.53
N GLN A 165 -3.26 2.34 -81.23
CA GLN A 165 -4.59 2.44 -80.62
C GLN A 165 -4.92 1.25 -79.73
N SER A 166 -4.57 0.03 -80.16
CA SER A 166 -4.73 -1.18 -79.35
C SER A 166 -3.87 -1.12 -78.08
N GLU A 167 -2.60 -0.69 -78.21
CA GLU A 167 -1.68 -0.51 -77.09
C GLU A 167 -2.21 0.53 -76.08
N LEU A 168 -2.71 1.68 -76.57
CA LEU A 168 -3.33 2.70 -75.73
C LEU A 168 -4.55 2.14 -74.96
N LYS A 169 -5.39 1.33 -75.61
CA LYS A 169 -6.55 0.69 -74.96
C LYS A 169 -6.10 -0.27 -73.86
N ALA A 170 -5.09 -1.09 -74.12
CA ALA A 170 -4.53 -2.01 -73.13
C ALA A 170 -3.94 -1.26 -71.93
N LEU A 171 -3.18 -0.19 -72.16
CA LEU A 171 -2.62 0.67 -71.11
C LEU A 171 -3.70 1.34 -70.26
N ARG A 172 -4.78 1.83 -70.87
CA ARG A 172 -5.92 2.41 -70.14
C ARG A 172 -6.62 1.38 -69.25
N SER A 173 -6.79 0.15 -69.74
CA SER A 173 -7.32 -0.95 -68.93
C SER A 173 -6.41 -1.25 -67.74
N SER A 174 -5.10 -1.39 -67.98
CA SER A 174 -4.12 -1.64 -66.91
C SER A 174 -4.08 -0.50 -65.88
N GLN A 175 -4.17 0.76 -66.33
CA GLN A 175 -4.24 1.92 -65.44
C GLN A 175 -5.49 1.89 -64.57
N HIS A 176 -6.65 1.51 -65.12
CA HIS A 176 -7.88 1.34 -64.36
C HIS A 176 -7.69 0.31 -63.24
N ASP A 177 -7.09 -0.84 -63.54
CA ASP A 177 -6.85 -1.90 -62.55
C ASP A 177 -5.87 -1.46 -61.45
N LYS A 178 -4.84 -0.69 -61.81
CA LYS A 178 -3.91 -0.09 -60.85
C LYS A 178 -4.56 0.96 -59.96
N ARG A 179 -5.49 1.77 -60.49
CA ARG A 179 -6.30 2.69 -59.67
C ARG A 179 -7.19 1.93 -58.69
N ALA A 180 -7.84 0.84 -59.14
CA ALA A 180 -8.61 -0.03 -58.25
C ALA A 180 -7.73 -0.67 -57.16
N ALA A 181 -6.50 -1.07 -57.49
CA ALA A 181 -5.52 -1.54 -56.50
C ALA A 181 -5.15 -0.46 -55.48
N ARG A 182 -4.88 0.77 -55.92
CA ARG A 182 -4.63 1.92 -55.03
C ARG A 182 -5.80 2.13 -54.06
N ASP A 183 -7.03 2.11 -54.57
CA ASP A 183 -8.22 2.36 -53.75
C ASP A 183 -8.44 1.25 -52.71
N ARG A 184 -8.08 0.00 -53.03
CA ARG A 184 -8.04 -1.10 -52.05
C ARG A 184 -7.00 -0.85 -50.95
N VAL A 185 -5.78 -0.48 -51.30
CA VAL A 185 -4.72 -0.16 -50.32
C VAL A 185 -5.14 1.00 -49.41
N ILE A 186 -5.78 2.03 -49.97
CA ILE A 186 -6.31 3.16 -49.18
C ILE A 186 -7.37 2.68 -48.17
N LYS A 187 -8.30 1.80 -48.57
CA LYS A 187 -9.29 1.23 -47.65
C LYS A 187 -8.63 0.42 -46.54
N GLU A 188 -7.60 -0.36 -46.85
CA GLU A 188 -6.83 -1.12 -45.86
C GLU A 188 -6.12 -0.20 -44.86
N ILE A 189 -5.49 0.89 -45.32
CA ILE A 189 -4.88 1.90 -44.43
C ILE A 189 -5.92 2.50 -43.47
N VAL A 190 -7.11 2.82 -43.97
CA VAL A 190 -8.21 3.34 -43.12
C VAL A 190 -8.64 2.29 -42.08
N ALA A 191 -8.76 1.03 -42.47
CA ALA A 191 -9.09 -0.05 -41.55
C ALA A 191 -8.01 -0.24 -40.46
N ILE A 192 -6.73 -0.20 -40.83
CA ILE A 192 -5.61 -0.28 -39.87
C ILE A 192 -5.64 0.90 -38.90
N ARG A 193 -5.89 2.13 -39.37
CA ARG A 193 -6.02 3.31 -38.51
C ARG A 193 -7.14 3.15 -37.48
N LYS A 194 -8.29 2.62 -37.89
CA LYS A 194 -9.39 2.32 -36.97
C LYS A 194 -8.96 1.29 -35.92
N GLN A 195 -8.28 0.21 -36.32
CA GLN A 195 -7.77 -0.79 -35.38
C GLN A 195 -6.72 -0.21 -34.42
N GLU A 196 -5.87 0.72 -34.86
CA GLU A 196 -4.93 1.43 -33.98
C GLU A 196 -5.67 2.24 -32.91
N GLU A 197 -6.73 2.95 -33.30
CA GLU A 197 -7.55 3.75 -32.39
C GLU A 197 -8.26 2.85 -31.36
N ASP A 198 -8.95 1.80 -31.80
CA ASP A 198 -9.59 0.81 -30.93
C ASP A 198 -8.59 0.17 -29.94
N THR A 199 -7.36 -0.10 -30.40
CA THR A 199 -6.30 -0.66 -29.54
C THR A 199 -5.80 0.35 -28.51
N ARG A 200 -5.69 1.64 -28.88
CA ARG A 200 -5.31 2.71 -27.95
C ARG A 200 -6.36 2.92 -26.87
N GLU A 201 -7.65 2.88 -27.23
CA GLU A 201 -8.74 2.96 -26.24
C GLU A 201 -8.70 1.79 -25.27
N LYS A 202 -8.52 0.56 -25.75
CA LYS A 202 -8.34 -0.60 -24.86
C LYS A 202 -7.14 -0.43 -23.92
N LEU A 203 -6.06 0.16 -24.43
CA LEU A 203 -4.84 0.40 -23.65
C LEU A 203 -5.06 1.45 -22.56
N THR A 204 -5.81 2.52 -22.82
CA THR A 204 -6.17 3.50 -21.78
C THR A 204 -7.06 2.87 -20.72
N THR A 205 -8.04 2.05 -21.10
CA THR A 205 -8.90 1.31 -20.16
C THR A 205 -8.08 0.34 -19.30
N CYS A 206 -7.19 -0.46 -19.91
CA CYS A 206 -6.36 -1.41 -19.16
C CYS A 206 -5.37 -0.71 -18.22
N LYS A 207 -4.83 0.45 -18.59
CA LYS A 207 -4.00 1.27 -17.70
C LYS A 207 -4.77 1.81 -16.51
N ALA A 208 -6.00 2.29 -16.73
CA ALA A 208 -6.85 2.74 -15.64
C ALA A 208 -7.16 1.58 -14.67
N LEU A 209 -7.48 0.40 -15.21
CA LEU A 209 -7.68 -0.81 -14.42
C LEU A 209 -6.40 -1.23 -13.66
N GLU A 210 -5.22 -1.08 -14.26
CA GLU A 210 -3.95 -1.35 -13.57
C GLU A 210 -3.77 -0.45 -12.34
N SER A 211 -4.05 0.85 -12.47
CA SER A 211 -4.00 1.81 -11.36
C SER A 211 -4.96 1.40 -10.25
N GLN A 212 -6.22 1.10 -10.60
CA GLN A 212 -7.25 0.68 -9.64
C GLN A 212 -6.86 -0.60 -8.89
N LEU A 213 -6.35 -1.61 -9.60
CA LEU A 213 -5.90 -2.87 -8.97
C LEU A 213 -4.69 -2.65 -8.05
N ARG A 214 -3.79 -1.72 -8.37
CA ARG A 214 -2.67 -1.34 -7.50
C ARG A 214 -3.15 -0.65 -6.23
N GLU A 215 -4.07 0.31 -6.35
CA GLU A 215 -4.69 1.00 -5.22
C GLU A 215 -5.45 0.03 -4.31
N GLU A 216 -6.24 -0.89 -4.89
CA GLU A 216 -6.96 -1.93 -4.14
C GLU A 216 -6.01 -2.86 -3.38
N MET A 217 -4.91 -3.26 -4.02
CA MET A 217 -3.88 -4.10 -3.40
C MET A 217 -3.18 -3.37 -2.24
N GLU A 218 -2.86 -2.09 -2.40
CA GLU A 218 -2.27 -1.27 -1.34
C GLU A 218 -3.24 -1.11 -0.16
N LEU A 219 -4.51 -0.82 -0.44
CA LEU A 219 -5.56 -0.72 0.57
C LEU A 219 -5.66 -2.01 1.40
N LYS A 220 -5.71 -3.18 0.74
CA LYS A 220 -5.79 -4.49 1.43
C LYS A 220 -4.53 -4.78 2.26
N ASN A 221 -3.35 -4.41 1.77
CA ASN A 221 -2.11 -4.53 2.55
C ASN A 221 -2.14 -3.64 3.80
N ASN A 222 -2.61 -2.40 3.66
CA ASN A 222 -2.77 -1.47 4.78
C ASN A 222 -3.80 -1.98 5.80
N GLN A 223 -4.92 -2.54 5.35
CA GLN A 223 -5.91 -3.20 6.22
C GLN A 223 -5.30 -4.38 6.99
N LYS A 224 -4.54 -5.24 6.30
CA LYS A 224 -3.85 -6.38 6.94
C LYS A 224 -2.82 -5.91 7.98
N GLN A 225 -2.09 -4.84 7.70
CA GLN A 225 -1.12 -4.26 8.62
C GLN A 225 -1.82 -3.63 9.84
N SER A 226 -2.88 -2.83 9.62
CA SER A 226 -3.68 -2.25 10.70
C SER A 226 -4.28 -3.32 11.60
N LEU A 227 -4.79 -4.41 11.04
CA LEU A 227 -5.33 -5.54 11.79
C LEU A 227 -4.27 -6.19 12.71
N LYS A 228 -3.02 -6.32 12.24
CA LYS A 228 -1.90 -6.82 13.05
C LYS A 228 -1.55 -5.88 14.20
N GLU A 229 -1.52 -4.57 13.93
CA GLU A 229 -1.24 -3.54 14.94
C GLU A 229 -2.33 -3.51 16.00
N GLN A 230 -3.61 -3.54 15.58
CA GLN A 230 -4.74 -3.65 16.49
C GLN A 230 -4.61 -4.90 17.37
N PHE A 231 -4.42 -6.09 16.79
CA PHE A 231 -4.27 -7.32 17.57
C PHE A 231 -3.10 -7.27 18.56
N THR A 232 -1.96 -6.71 18.16
CA THR A 232 -0.78 -6.55 19.03
C THR A 232 -1.07 -5.61 20.20
N LYS A 233 -1.70 -4.46 19.93
CA LYS A 233 -2.12 -3.50 20.96
C LYS A 233 -3.11 -4.14 21.94
N HIS A 234 -4.07 -4.91 21.43
CA HIS A 234 -5.03 -5.63 22.27
C HIS A 234 -4.35 -6.67 23.17
N GLN A 235 -3.36 -7.39 22.64
CA GLN A 235 -2.59 -8.36 23.41
C GLN A 235 -1.78 -7.70 24.52
N GLN A 236 -1.18 -6.54 24.25
CA GLN A 236 -0.46 -5.72 25.24
C GLN A 236 -1.40 -5.24 26.35
N THR A 237 -2.54 -4.61 26.01
CA THR A 237 -3.51 -4.12 27.00
C THR A 237 -4.04 -5.26 27.87
N TYR A 238 -4.35 -6.43 27.30
CA TYR A 238 -4.76 -7.60 28.07
C TYR A 238 -3.66 -8.08 29.03
N ALA A 239 -2.40 -8.07 28.59
CA ALA A 239 -1.26 -8.47 29.43
C ALA A 239 -1.02 -7.48 30.59
N GLU A 240 -1.09 -6.19 30.33
CA GLU A 240 -0.97 -5.12 31.33
C GLU A 240 -2.07 -5.23 32.40
N GLN A 241 -3.33 -5.39 31.99
CA GLN A 241 -4.44 -5.56 32.93
C GLN A 241 -4.32 -6.83 33.76
N LYS A 242 -3.87 -7.93 33.15
CA LYS A 242 -3.62 -9.18 33.86
C LYS A 242 -2.45 -9.05 34.86
N ALA A 243 -1.41 -8.30 34.52
CA ALA A 243 -0.30 -8.01 35.42
C ALA A 243 -0.75 -7.12 36.59
N ALA A 244 -1.52 -6.07 36.32
CA ALA A 244 -2.09 -5.19 37.35
C ALA A 244 -3.01 -5.97 38.31
N ALA A 245 -3.89 -6.84 37.80
CA ALA A 245 -4.74 -7.68 38.63
C ALA A 245 -3.92 -8.61 39.55
N LYS A 246 -2.86 -9.23 39.02
CA LYS A 246 -1.93 -10.04 39.83
C LYS A 246 -1.21 -9.23 40.89
N GLN A 247 -0.82 -8.00 40.59
CA GLN A 247 -0.17 -7.11 41.56
C GLN A 247 -1.12 -6.76 42.70
N VAL A 248 -2.37 -6.41 42.38
CA VAL A 248 -3.42 -6.16 43.39
C VAL A 248 -3.65 -7.41 44.26
N ASP A 249 -3.71 -8.60 43.66
CA ASP A 249 -3.83 -9.85 44.42
C ASP A 249 -2.62 -10.11 45.33
N LEU A 250 -1.42 -9.79 44.86
CA LEU A 250 -0.19 -9.92 45.64
C LEU A 250 -0.16 -8.93 46.81
N ASP A 251 -0.49 -7.67 46.54
CA ASP A 251 -0.55 -6.60 47.56
C ASP A 251 -1.62 -6.93 48.60
N ASN A 252 -2.77 -7.47 48.19
CA ASN A 252 -3.83 -7.92 49.10
C ASN A 252 -3.35 -9.09 49.97
N LYS A 253 -2.62 -10.06 49.41
CA LYS A 253 -2.01 -11.16 50.18
C LYS A 253 -0.94 -10.66 51.14
N GLN A 254 -0.11 -9.70 50.73
CA GLN A 254 0.90 -9.09 51.59
C GLN A 254 0.26 -8.31 52.74
N LYS A 255 -0.77 -7.50 52.46
CA LYS A 255 -1.55 -6.81 53.51
C LYS A 255 -2.20 -7.81 54.46
N GLN A 256 -2.75 -8.92 53.95
CA GLN A 256 -3.33 -9.97 54.79
C GLN A 256 -2.26 -10.65 55.66
N GLN A 257 -1.07 -10.93 55.12
CA GLN A 257 0.06 -11.46 55.90
C GLN A 257 0.57 -10.45 56.94
N GLN A 258 0.65 -9.16 56.60
CA GLN A 258 1.01 -8.11 57.54
C GLN A 258 -0.02 -8.02 58.66
N GLN A 259 -1.32 -8.09 58.36
CA GLN A 259 -2.37 -8.14 59.39
C GLN A 259 -2.23 -9.38 60.29
N LEU A 260 -1.96 -10.55 59.70
CA LEU A 260 -1.71 -11.79 60.45
C LEU A 260 -0.47 -11.72 61.34
N ASN A 261 0.61 -11.09 60.86
CA ASN A 261 1.85 -10.92 61.62
C ASN A 261 1.78 -9.78 62.66
N TRP A 262 0.94 -8.77 62.41
CA TRP A 262 0.68 -7.67 63.34
C TRP A 262 -0.13 -8.13 64.56
N LEU A 263 -1.02 -9.11 64.40
CA LEU A 263 -1.86 -9.65 65.50
C LEU A 263 -1.04 -10.17 66.71
N PRO A 264 0.00 -11.03 66.54
CA PRO A 264 0.89 -11.43 67.63
C PRO A 264 1.62 -10.25 68.27
N HIS A 265 2.16 -9.32 67.47
CA HIS A 265 2.91 -8.18 67.98
C HIS A 265 2.01 -7.23 68.78
N HIS A 266 0.80 -6.94 68.28
CA HIS A 266 -0.18 -6.14 68.98
C HIS A 266 -0.67 -6.81 70.27
N ASN A 267 -0.90 -8.12 70.25
CA ASN A 267 -1.24 -8.87 71.46
C ASN A 267 -0.08 -8.85 72.47
N GLN A 268 1.17 -8.97 72.03
CA GLN A 268 2.34 -8.90 72.90
C GLN A 268 2.51 -7.49 73.50
N THR A 269 2.38 -6.43 72.70
CA THR A 269 2.40 -5.04 73.19
C THR A 269 1.24 -4.76 74.16
N ARG A 270 0.05 -5.31 73.90
CA ARG A 270 -1.08 -5.22 74.83
C ARG A 270 -0.83 -5.98 76.14
N CYS A 271 -0.20 -7.15 76.10
CA CYS A 271 0.22 -7.89 77.29
C CYS A 271 1.30 -7.12 78.09
N LEU A 272 2.28 -6.52 77.41
CA LEU A 272 3.31 -5.70 78.04
C LEU A 272 2.72 -4.44 78.69
N GLY A 273 1.81 -3.72 78.01
CA GLY A 273 1.14 -2.56 78.59
C GLY A 273 0.17 -2.90 79.74
N LEU A 274 -0.34 -4.13 79.80
CA LEU A 274 -1.06 -4.62 80.98
C LEU A 274 -0.09 -4.97 82.12
N ALA A 275 1.07 -5.55 81.82
CA ALA A 275 2.11 -5.83 82.82
C ALA A 275 2.69 -4.55 83.43
N GLU A 276 2.91 -3.51 82.62
CA GLU A 276 3.37 -2.20 83.07
C GLU A 276 2.35 -1.53 84.00
N LYS A 277 1.06 -1.59 83.67
CA LYS A 277 -0.01 -1.12 84.56
C LYS A 277 -0.13 -1.91 85.87
N VAL A 278 0.30 -3.17 85.89
CA VAL A 278 0.38 -3.98 87.12
C VAL A 278 1.62 -3.56 87.93
N ALA A 279 2.76 -3.33 87.27
CA ALA A 279 3.97 -2.84 87.91
C ALA A 279 3.76 -1.45 88.55
N ASP A 280 3.10 -0.50 87.87
CA ASP A 280 2.77 0.82 88.42
C ASP A 280 1.86 0.73 89.65
N LYS A 281 0.88 -0.20 89.64
CA LYS A 281 0.02 -0.46 90.80
C LYS A 281 0.79 -1.06 91.97
N GLN A 282 1.82 -1.84 91.69
CA GLN A 282 2.67 -2.44 92.71
C GLN A 282 3.65 -1.40 93.31
N GLN A 283 4.24 -0.56 92.46
CA GLN A 283 5.09 0.55 92.88
C GLN A 283 4.33 1.60 93.71
N THR A 284 3.08 1.91 93.34
CA THR A 284 2.22 2.79 94.14
C THR A 284 1.80 2.18 95.48
N ALA A 285 1.59 0.86 95.54
CA ALA A 285 1.36 0.16 96.80
C ALA A 285 2.61 0.19 97.71
N GLU A 286 3.80 -0.03 97.15
CA GLU A 286 5.07 0.06 97.88
C GLU A 286 5.33 1.48 98.40
N MET A 287 5.09 2.52 97.60
CA MET A 287 5.17 3.91 98.07
C MET A 287 4.20 4.19 99.22
N LEU A 288 2.96 3.71 99.14
CA LEU A 288 1.97 3.90 100.21
C LEU A 288 2.42 3.23 101.52
N THR A 289 3.07 2.07 101.41
CA THR A 289 3.61 1.34 102.56
C THR A 289 4.77 2.10 103.20
N CYS A 290 5.68 2.66 102.39
CA CYS A 290 6.74 3.56 102.86
C CYS A 290 6.19 4.82 103.54
N GLN A 291 5.13 5.41 102.99
CA GLN A 291 4.46 6.58 103.58
C GLN A 291 3.87 6.27 104.96
N GLN A 292 3.21 5.11 105.13
CA GLN A 292 2.69 4.65 106.42
C GLN A 292 3.80 4.39 107.44
N LEU A 293 4.94 3.86 107.00
CA LEU A 293 6.13 3.67 107.84
C LEU A 293 6.72 5.01 108.29
N ILE A 294 6.78 6.01 107.41
CA ILE A 294 7.22 7.37 107.75
C ILE A 294 6.27 7.98 108.78
N GLU A 295 4.96 7.89 108.59
CA GLU A 295 3.99 8.39 109.57
C GLU A 295 4.10 7.67 110.93
N PHE A 296 4.34 6.36 110.93
CA PHE A 296 4.54 5.58 112.15
C PHE A 296 5.80 6.04 112.90
N CYS A 297 6.91 6.21 112.18
CA CYS A 297 8.14 6.77 112.74
C CYS A 297 7.91 8.19 113.29
N GLN A 298 7.18 9.05 112.58
CA GLN A 298 6.84 10.40 113.05
C GLN A 298 5.96 10.39 114.31
N ARG A 299 5.02 9.44 114.45
CA ARG A 299 4.22 9.27 115.68
C ARG A 299 5.08 8.81 116.86
N LEU A 300 6.04 7.91 116.63
CA LEU A 300 6.99 7.49 117.67
C LEU A 300 7.88 8.65 118.13
N THR A 301 8.36 9.49 117.21
CA THR A 301 9.11 10.71 117.56
C THR A 301 8.27 11.70 118.36
N LYS A 302 6.96 11.79 118.08
CA LYS A 302 6.03 12.64 118.82
C LYS A 302 5.71 12.10 120.23
N GLN A 303 5.65 10.78 120.40
CA GLN A 303 5.46 10.15 121.72
C GLN A 303 6.70 10.21 122.62
N ILE A 304 7.90 10.36 122.06
CA ILE A 304 9.15 10.55 122.83
C ILE A 304 9.30 12.01 123.29
N GLY A 305 8.50 12.95 122.75
CA GLY A 305 8.58 14.39 123.05
C GLY A 305 7.84 14.86 124.30
N ASP A 306 6.86 14.11 124.82
CA ASP A 306 5.95 14.60 125.87
C ASP A 306 6.17 14.02 127.28
N ASP A 307 7.16 13.14 127.48
CA ASP A 307 7.50 12.63 128.81
C ASP A 307 9.01 12.63 129.02
N ARG A 308 9.54 13.75 129.53
CA ARG A 308 10.51 13.83 130.66
C ARG A 308 11.17 15.20 130.74
N SER A 309 10.55 16.04 131.56
CA SER A 309 11.26 16.98 132.42
C SER A 309 12.24 16.24 133.35
N SER A 310 13.41 16.86 133.53
CA SER A 310 14.41 16.63 134.58
C SER A 310 15.40 15.45 134.45
N GLN A 311 16.57 15.86 133.94
CA GLN A 311 17.87 15.85 134.64
C GLN A 311 18.88 14.74 134.29
N ARG A 312 20.06 15.25 133.91
CA ARG A 312 21.41 14.64 133.84
C ARG A 312 21.83 13.97 132.53
N GLN A 313 22.43 14.83 131.69
CA GLN A 313 23.85 14.80 131.29
C GLN A 313 24.49 13.47 130.86
N LYS A 314 24.98 13.54 129.60
CA LYS A 314 26.22 12.95 129.06
C LYS A 314 26.18 11.45 128.73
N LYS A 315 26.01 11.17 127.42
CA LYS A 315 27.11 10.69 126.57
C LYS A 315 26.72 10.78 125.09
N VAL A 316 27.57 11.49 124.37
CA VAL A 316 27.47 11.85 122.96
C VAL A 316 28.10 10.74 122.12
N GLY A 317 27.42 10.39 121.03
CA GLY A 317 28.04 10.16 119.72
C GLY A 317 28.85 8.89 119.53
N THR A 318 28.22 7.86 118.94
CA THR A 318 28.82 6.92 117.95
C THR A 318 27.78 5.86 117.53
N ALA A 319 26.78 6.25 116.74
CA ALA A 319 25.90 5.29 116.05
C ALA A 319 25.11 5.89 114.86
N TYR A 320 24.93 7.22 114.80
CA TYR A 320 24.06 7.85 113.80
C TYR A 320 24.76 8.28 112.49
N SER A 321 26.09 8.15 112.36
CA SER A 321 26.78 8.42 111.08
C SER A 321 26.85 7.20 110.15
N ALA A 322 26.64 5.98 110.65
CA ALA A 322 26.67 4.77 109.81
C ALA A 322 25.35 4.49 109.06
N LEU A 323 24.25 5.15 109.43
CA LEU A 323 22.94 4.98 108.78
C LEU A 323 22.68 6.02 107.67
N ILE A 324 23.38 7.17 107.70
CA ILE A 324 23.27 8.19 106.65
C ILE A 324 24.19 7.85 105.45
N ASP A 325 25.37 7.26 105.70
CA ASP A 325 26.26 6.81 104.61
C ASP A 325 25.74 5.54 103.89
N GLY A 326 24.90 4.73 104.54
CA GLY A 326 24.22 3.58 103.91
C GLY A 326 23.09 3.97 102.94
N LEU A 327 22.42 5.10 103.20
CA LEU A 327 21.36 5.63 102.33
C LEU A 327 21.91 6.37 101.10
N PHE A 328 23.13 6.92 101.19
CA PHE A 328 23.78 7.55 100.03
C PHE A 328 24.36 6.52 99.03
N MET A 329 24.80 5.34 99.50
CA MET A 329 25.25 4.24 98.64
C MET A 329 24.13 3.55 97.85
N MET A 330 22.89 3.52 98.37
CA MET A 330 21.73 2.99 97.64
C MET A 330 21.26 3.92 96.51
N GLN A 331 21.57 5.22 96.59
CA GLN A 331 21.24 6.18 95.53
C GLN A 331 22.25 6.09 94.36
N CYS A 332 23.51 5.75 94.63
CA CYS A 332 24.51 5.51 93.57
C CYS A 332 24.35 4.17 92.83
N LEU A 333 23.70 3.15 93.41
CA LEU A 333 23.44 1.88 92.73
C LEU A 333 22.28 1.95 91.71
N VAL A 334 21.34 2.88 91.88
CA VAL A 334 20.23 3.09 90.93
C VAL A 334 20.70 3.92 89.72
N GLU A 335 21.65 4.83 89.90
CA GLU A 335 22.23 5.61 88.79
C GLU A 335 23.22 4.79 87.94
N GLY A 336 23.93 3.82 88.53
CA GLY A 336 24.85 2.92 87.79
C GLY A 336 24.15 2.00 86.78
N SER A 337 22.95 1.50 87.09
CA SER A 337 22.17 0.67 86.16
C SER A 337 21.55 1.45 85.00
N LEU A 338 21.22 2.72 85.20
CA LEU A 338 20.68 3.60 84.17
C LEU A 338 21.75 4.00 83.15
N VAL A 339 22.99 4.23 83.58
CA VAL A 339 24.10 4.53 82.67
C VAL A 339 24.48 3.32 81.82
N ALA A 340 24.47 2.10 82.38
CA ALA A 340 24.68 0.87 81.61
C ALA A 340 23.56 0.63 80.58
N PHE A 341 22.30 0.92 80.94
CA PHE A 341 21.16 0.79 80.02
C PHE A 341 21.18 1.84 78.90
N ILE A 342 21.60 3.07 79.20
CA ILE A 342 21.78 4.14 78.21
C ILE A 342 22.97 3.83 77.27
N PHE A 343 24.06 3.26 77.79
CA PHE A 343 25.19 2.83 76.94
C PHE A 343 24.80 1.70 75.99
N GLU A 344 23.99 0.73 76.42
CA GLU A 344 23.53 -0.35 75.53
C GLU A 344 22.51 0.14 74.48
N LEU A 345 21.68 1.14 74.83
CA LEU A 345 20.79 1.82 73.88
C LEU A 345 21.56 2.64 72.83
N ILE A 346 22.61 3.36 73.24
CA ILE A 346 23.49 4.10 72.31
C ILE A 346 24.28 3.13 71.42
N ARG A 347 24.73 1.99 71.97
CA ARG A 347 25.43 0.94 71.20
C ARG A 347 24.53 0.30 70.14
N CYS A 348 23.27 -0.01 70.48
CA CYS A 348 22.27 -0.51 69.52
C CYS A 348 21.89 0.52 68.46
N TRP A 349 21.84 1.81 68.82
CA TRP A 349 21.52 2.88 67.87
C TRP A 349 22.66 3.13 66.85
N LEU A 350 23.92 3.09 67.29
CA LEU A 350 25.09 3.21 66.40
C LEU A 350 25.24 2.01 65.45
N HIS A 351 24.87 0.81 65.87
CA HIS A 351 24.93 -0.40 65.04
C HIS A 351 23.88 -0.44 63.91
N HIS A 352 22.90 0.47 63.94
CA HIS A 352 21.86 0.61 62.92
C HIS A 352 22.11 1.75 61.93
N MET A 353 23.11 2.61 62.19
CA MET A 353 23.50 3.74 61.32
C MET A 353 24.77 3.50 60.50
N ILE A 354 25.41 2.34 60.64
CA ILE A 354 26.44 1.79 59.73
C ILE A 354 25.80 0.61 59.01
#